data_AF-A0A3D5T1L5-F1
#
_entry.id   AF-A0A3D5T1L5-F1
#
_cell.length_a   1.000
_cell.length_b   1.000
_cell.length_c   1.000
_cell.angle_alpha   90.00
_cell.angle_beta   90.00
_cell.angle_gamma   90.00
#
_symmetry.space_group_name_H-M   'P 1'
#
loop_
_entity.id
_entity.type
_entity.pdbx_description
1 polymer ?
#
loop_
_entity_poly.entity_id
_entity_poly.type
_entity_poly.pdbx_seq_one_letter_code
_entity_poly.pdbx_strand_id
1 'polypeptide(L)'
;MTLILTALCKDGICVCADKRSQTWTNGILEKTEDNLNKIYKFKNAPLFIFNHGVNKFNGKSWDWFSSEYEKKNQWVGRDLELICSDFKNFIEKDILQQLEINTKSQPNTENVARAAFVLCGKNFSNNKFEFHELYWSPKFTHTSWIDTRLIGSGIGYERYLNDYLMANSGSTTTEFWGASNTILAKEELKKLFLVAVDKKRQSNGNEFSDNYDLECIT
;
A
#
# COMPACT_ATOMS: atom_id res chain seq x y z
N MET A 1 7.42 -6.46 -6.56
CA MET A 1 8.10 -5.17 -6.82
C MET A 1 7.04 -4.13 -7.11
N THR A 2 7.12 -2.94 -6.49
CA THR A 2 6.04 -1.93 -6.50
C THR A 2 6.59 -0.56 -6.11
N LEU A 3 5.84 0.50 -6.40
CA LEU A 3 5.92 1.82 -5.81
C LEU A 3 4.52 2.21 -5.36
N ILE A 4 4.32 2.40 -4.05
CA ILE A 4 3.11 2.99 -3.49
C ILE A 4 3.52 4.15 -2.61
N LEU A 5 2.91 5.31 -2.81
CA LEU A 5 3.10 6.52 -2.03
C LEU A 5 1.77 6.91 -1.39
N THR A 6 1.77 7.19 -0.09
CA THR A 6 0.59 7.60 0.66
C THR A 6 0.88 8.88 1.42
N ALA A 7 0.01 9.87 1.29
CA ALA A 7 0.10 11.15 1.97
C ALA A 7 -1.10 11.36 2.91
N LEU A 8 -0.80 11.60 4.18
CA LEU A 8 -1.75 11.99 5.22
C LEU A 8 -1.78 13.52 5.36
N CYS A 9 -2.87 14.10 4.92
CA CYS A 9 -3.05 15.55 4.73
C CYS A 9 -3.95 16.15 5.81
N LYS A 10 -4.16 17.46 5.79
CA LYS A 10 -5.01 18.13 6.80
C LYS A 10 -6.48 17.73 6.73
N ASP A 11 -6.97 17.46 5.53
CA ASP A 11 -8.38 17.25 5.19
C ASP A 11 -8.64 15.90 4.54
N GLY A 12 -7.64 15.00 4.48
CA GLY A 12 -7.79 13.74 3.77
C GLY A 12 -6.53 12.89 3.65
N ILE A 13 -6.65 11.85 2.84
CA ILE A 13 -5.55 10.95 2.47
C ILE A 13 -5.53 10.84 0.96
N CYS A 14 -4.34 10.86 0.38
CA CYS A 14 -4.12 10.54 -1.03
C CYS A 14 -3.15 9.36 -1.16
N VAL A 15 -3.42 8.46 -2.10
CA VAL A 15 -2.60 7.29 -2.40
C VAL A 15 -2.28 7.29 -3.89
N CYS A 16 -1.02 7.10 -4.23
CA CYS A 16 -0.53 6.94 -5.59
C CYS A 16 0.20 5.60 -5.71
N ALA A 17 -0.25 4.72 -6.61
CA ALA A 17 0.31 3.39 -6.77
C ALA A 17 0.60 3.09 -8.23
N ASP A 18 1.76 2.48 -8.50
CA ASP A 18 2.08 2.00 -9.84
C ASP A 18 1.18 0.82 -10.24
N LYS A 19 1.06 0.56 -11.54
CA LYS A 19 0.14 -0.47 -12.06
C LYS A 19 0.78 -1.83 -12.37
N ARG A 20 2.04 -2.05 -11.98
CA ARG A 20 2.78 -3.24 -12.37
C ARG A 20 2.39 -4.46 -11.56
N SER A 21 2.21 -5.57 -12.25
CA SER A 21 2.18 -6.91 -11.68
C SER A 21 3.15 -7.82 -12.43
N GLN A 22 3.70 -8.80 -11.71
CA GLN A 22 4.62 -9.78 -12.27
C GLN A 22 4.19 -11.17 -11.81
N THR A 23 4.16 -12.12 -12.75
CA THR A 23 3.90 -13.53 -12.48
C THR A 23 5.22 -14.28 -12.51
N TRP A 24 5.50 -14.99 -11.42
CA TRP A 24 6.72 -15.77 -11.24
C TRP A 24 6.34 -17.23 -10.99
N THR A 25 6.97 -18.15 -11.72
CA THR A 25 6.82 -19.59 -11.53
C THR A 25 8.20 -20.18 -11.31
N ASN A 26 8.39 -20.85 -10.17
CA ASN A 26 9.68 -21.47 -9.80
C ASN A 26 10.89 -20.52 -9.91
N GLY A 27 10.71 -19.25 -9.54
CA GLY A 27 11.76 -18.22 -9.61
C GLY A 27 11.98 -17.60 -11.00
N ILE A 28 11.22 -18.02 -12.01
CA ILE A 28 11.29 -17.49 -13.38
C ILE A 28 10.16 -16.49 -13.59
N LEU A 29 10.49 -15.29 -14.08
CA LEU A 29 9.51 -14.30 -14.50
C LEU A 29 8.82 -14.75 -15.79
N GLU A 30 7.53 -15.05 -15.72
CA GLU A 30 6.74 -15.47 -16.88
C GLU A 30 6.06 -14.30 -17.58
N LYS A 31 5.56 -13.34 -16.79
CA LYS A 31 4.72 -12.26 -17.31
C LYS A 31 4.90 -10.97 -16.52
N THR A 32 4.90 -9.84 -17.23
CA THR A 32 4.83 -8.49 -16.65
C THR A 32 3.65 -7.76 -17.28
N GLU A 33 2.82 -7.12 -16.46
CA GLU A 33 1.65 -6.36 -16.89
C GLU A 33 1.56 -5.03 -16.13
N ASP A 34 1.08 -3.97 -16.78
CA ASP A 34 1.01 -2.61 -16.23
C ASP A 34 -0.45 -2.10 -16.13
N ASN A 35 -1.36 -2.98 -15.69
CA ASN A 35 -2.80 -2.72 -15.59
C ASN A 35 -3.43 -3.09 -14.23
N LEU A 36 -2.63 -3.47 -13.23
CA LEU A 36 -3.14 -3.86 -11.92
C LEU A 36 -3.53 -2.60 -11.13
N ASN A 37 -4.81 -2.46 -10.78
CA ASN A 37 -5.22 -1.49 -9.77
C ASN A 37 -4.78 -2.00 -8.39
N LYS A 38 -3.98 -1.21 -7.68
CA LYS A 38 -3.46 -1.54 -6.34
C LYS A 38 -4.20 -0.84 -5.20
N ILE A 39 -5.19 0.00 -5.52
CA ILE A 39 -5.91 0.81 -4.52
C ILE A 39 -7.38 0.37 -4.53
N TYR A 40 -7.84 -0.14 -3.38
CA TYR A 40 -9.25 -0.44 -3.16
C TYR A 40 -9.89 0.71 -2.40
N LYS A 41 -10.78 1.45 -3.07
CA LYS A 41 -11.55 2.56 -2.49
C LYS A 41 -12.93 2.07 -2.09
N PHE A 42 -13.25 2.18 -0.80
CA PHE A 42 -14.57 1.86 -0.30
C PHE A 42 -15.56 2.94 -0.74
N LYS A 43 -16.75 2.53 -1.19
CA LYS A 43 -17.79 3.42 -1.72
C LYS A 43 -18.51 4.20 -0.63
N ASN A 44 -18.69 3.55 0.52
CA ASN A 44 -19.54 4.06 1.59
C ASN A 44 -18.73 4.59 2.80
N ALA A 45 -17.39 4.65 2.69
CA ALA A 45 -16.48 5.20 3.71
C ALA A 45 -15.34 5.99 3.08
N PRO A 46 -14.79 6.97 3.83
CA PRO A 46 -13.44 7.47 3.58
C PRO A 46 -12.42 6.41 4.04
N LEU A 47 -12.28 5.31 3.30
CA LEU A 47 -11.36 4.20 3.55
C LEU A 47 -10.71 3.73 2.24
N PHE A 48 -9.39 3.62 2.28
CA PHE A 48 -8.58 2.87 1.32
C PHE A 48 -8.02 1.62 1.97
N ILE A 49 -7.95 0.54 1.19
CA ILE A 49 -7.10 -0.61 1.49
C ILE A 49 -6.22 -0.86 0.26
N PHE A 50 -4.93 -1.08 0.48
CA PHE A 50 -4.02 -1.55 -0.56
C PHE A 50 -3.06 -2.59 -0.01
N ASN A 51 -2.51 -3.40 -0.91
CA ASN A 51 -1.56 -4.46 -0.59
C ASN A 51 -0.18 -4.12 -1.17
N HIS A 52 0.88 -4.35 -0.39
CA HIS A 52 2.23 -4.41 -0.94
C HIS A 52 2.89 -5.74 -0.55
N GLY A 53 2.78 -6.73 -1.44
CA GLY A 53 3.33 -8.06 -1.21
C GLY A 53 2.71 -9.09 -2.14
N VAL A 54 2.36 -10.24 -1.58
CA VAL A 54 1.65 -11.29 -2.31
C VAL A 54 0.24 -10.82 -2.69
N ASN A 55 -0.08 -10.85 -3.98
CA ASN A 55 -1.37 -10.36 -4.50
C ASN A 55 -2.49 -11.41 -4.48
N LYS A 56 -2.19 -12.67 -4.14
CA LYS A 56 -3.16 -13.77 -4.14
C LYS A 56 -3.01 -14.65 -2.90
N PHE A 57 -4.12 -14.92 -2.23
CA PHE A 57 -4.22 -15.79 -1.07
C PHE A 57 -5.29 -16.84 -1.35
N ASN A 58 -4.93 -18.12 -1.28
CA ASN A 58 -5.86 -19.23 -1.50
C ASN A 58 -6.62 -19.13 -2.84
N GLY A 59 -5.91 -18.74 -3.90
CA GLY A 59 -6.48 -18.56 -5.25
C GLY A 59 -7.35 -17.31 -5.44
N LYS A 60 -7.53 -16.48 -4.40
CA LYS A 60 -8.27 -15.20 -4.46
C LYS A 60 -7.30 -14.03 -4.49
N SER A 61 -7.60 -13.00 -5.28
CA SER A 61 -6.81 -11.77 -5.29
C SER A 61 -7.07 -10.92 -4.05
N TRP A 62 -6.13 -10.07 -3.67
CA TRP A 62 -6.24 -9.23 -2.47
C TRP A 62 -7.48 -8.31 -2.49
N ASP A 63 -7.82 -7.76 -3.67
CA ASP A 63 -8.96 -6.86 -3.89
C ASP A 63 -10.31 -7.57 -3.75
N TRP A 64 -10.34 -8.88 -3.99
CA TRP A 64 -11.52 -9.70 -3.71
C TRP A 64 -11.86 -9.68 -2.22
N PHE A 65 -10.85 -9.81 -1.33
CA PHE A 65 -11.08 -9.73 0.11
C PHE A 65 -11.59 -8.36 0.54
N SER A 66 -11.03 -7.27 0.00
CA SER A 66 -11.53 -5.92 0.27
C SER A 66 -12.99 -5.75 -0.18
N SER A 67 -13.36 -6.31 -1.34
CA SER A 67 -14.74 -6.32 -1.83
C SER A 67 -15.70 -7.15 -0.96
N GLU A 68 -15.31 -8.34 -0.53
CA GLU A 68 -16.16 -9.15 0.36
C GLU A 68 -16.30 -8.51 1.75
N TYR A 69 -15.24 -7.87 2.24
CA TYR A 69 -15.29 -7.11 3.48
C TYR A 69 -16.20 -5.87 3.34
N GLU A 70 -16.16 -5.16 2.22
CA GLU A 70 -17.05 -4.03 1.93
C GLU A 70 -18.53 -4.45 2.03
N LYS A 71 -18.90 -5.58 1.41
CA LYS A 71 -20.28 -6.11 1.41
C LYS A 71 -20.85 -6.38 2.81
N LYS A 72 -19.99 -6.66 3.81
CA LYS A 72 -20.43 -6.89 5.18
C LYS A 72 -20.89 -5.62 5.89
N ASN A 73 -20.49 -4.43 5.41
CA ASN A 73 -20.78 -3.12 6.00
C ASN A 73 -20.43 -2.98 7.50
N GLN A 74 -19.62 -3.89 8.05
CA GLN A 74 -19.29 -3.92 9.48
C GLN A 74 -18.39 -2.75 9.91
N TRP A 75 -17.69 -2.13 8.96
CA TRP A 75 -16.74 -1.03 9.18
C TRP A 75 -17.41 0.35 9.31
N VAL A 76 -18.69 0.50 8.95
CA VAL A 76 -19.38 1.80 8.93
C VAL A 76 -19.46 2.38 10.34
N GLY A 77 -19.03 3.64 10.51
CA GLY A 77 -19.11 4.36 11.78
C GLY A 77 -18.13 3.85 12.85
N ARG A 78 -17.06 3.16 12.45
CA ARG A 78 -16.01 2.68 13.34
C ARG A 78 -14.73 3.47 13.18
N ASP A 79 -13.93 3.46 14.24
CA ASP A 79 -12.55 3.92 14.18
C ASP A 79 -11.67 2.91 13.45
N LEU A 80 -10.61 3.41 12.81
CA LEU A 80 -9.76 2.67 11.91
C LEU A 80 -9.07 1.50 12.61
N GLU A 81 -8.70 1.65 13.88
CA GLU A 81 -8.12 0.55 14.69
C GLU A 81 -9.08 -0.66 14.78
N LEU A 82 -10.38 -0.41 15.00
CA LEU A 82 -11.40 -1.48 15.04
C LEU A 82 -11.59 -2.10 13.67
N ILE A 83 -11.63 -1.29 12.61
CA ILE A 83 -11.71 -1.77 11.22
C ILE A 83 -10.50 -2.66 10.90
N CYS A 84 -9.30 -2.28 11.34
CA CYS A 84 -8.08 -3.06 11.14
C CYS A 84 -8.14 -4.40 11.87
N SER A 85 -8.57 -4.42 13.13
CA SER A 85 -8.75 -5.66 13.89
C SER A 85 -9.78 -6.59 13.23
N ASP A 86 -10.93 -6.05 12.81
CA ASP A 86 -11.97 -6.81 12.13
C ASP A 86 -11.51 -7.37 10.78
N PHE A 87 -10.82 -6.54 9.98
CA PHE A 87 -10.27 -6.95 8.68
C PHE A 87 -9.19 -8.01 8.86
N LYS A 88 -8.29 -7.85 9.85
CA LYS A 88 -7.30 -8.86 10.22
C LYS A 88 -7.96 -10.19 10.51
N ASN A 89 -8.94 -10.22 11.42
CA ASN A 89 -9.66 -11.45 11.79
C ASN A 89 -10.38 -12.10 10.59
N PHE A 90 -10.85 -11.28 9.65
CA PHE A 90 -11.51 -11.76 8.44
C PHE A 90 -10.57 -12.50 7.47
N ILE A 91 -9.34 -12.01 7.28
CA ILE A 91 -8.42 -12.50 6.24
C ILE A 91 -7.29 -13.40 6.76
N GLU A 92 -6.98 -13.34 8.06
CA GLU A 92 -5.77 -13.93 8.64
C GLU A 92 -5.62 -15.42 8.37
N LYS A 93 -6.72 -16.18 8.42
CA LYS A 93 -6.68 -17.63 8.14
C LYS A 93 -6.18 -17.94 6.73
N ASP A 94 -6.70 -17.24 5.71
CA ASP A 94 -6.29 -17.43 4.32
C ASP A 94 -4.85 -16.98 4.07
N ILE A 95 -4.42 -15.89 4.73
CA ILE A 95 -3.01 -15.43 4.67
C ILE A 95 -2.08 -16.49 5.26
N LEU A 96 -2.34 -16.96 6.48
CA LEU A 96 -1.47 -17.92 7.16
C LEU A 96 -1.34 -19.23 6.38
N GLN A 97 -2.45 -19.73 5.82
CA GLN A 97 -2.43 -20.93 4.97
C GLN A 97 -1.56 -20.71 3.72
N GLN A 98 -1.70 -19.57 3.04
CA GLN A 98 -0.90 -19.26 1.86
C GLN A 98 0.59 -19.12 2.21
N LEU A 99 0.91 -18.45 3.31
CA LEU A 99 2.29 -18.28 3.78
C LEU A 99 2.94 -19.63 4.14
N GLU A 100 2.19 -20.57 4.71
CA GLU A 100 2.66 -21.93 4.98
C GLU A 100 2.99 -22.69 3.67
N ILE A 101 2.10 -22.64 2.68
CA ILE A 101 2.31 -23.24 1.35
C ILE A 101 3.56 -22.64 0.69
N ASN A 102 3.67 -21.32 0.71
CA ASN A 102 4.80 -20.58 0.15
C ASN A 102 6.12 -20.97 0.83
N THR A 103 6.12 -21.05 2.16
CA THR A 103 7.31 -21.43 2.94
C THR A 103 7.76 -22.86 2.64
N LYS A 104 6.83 -23.81 2.50
CA LYS A 104 7.16 -25.20 2.16
C LYS A 104 7.67 -25.37 0.73
N SER A 105 7.11 -24.61 -0.21
CA SER A 105 7.46 -24.69 -1.63
C SER A 105 8.75 -23.95 -1.99
N GLN A 106 9.06 -22.85 -1.29
CA GLN A 106 10.23 -22.00 -1.56
C GLN A 106 10.92 -21.52 -0.27
N PRO A 107 11.52 -22.42 0.52
CA PRO A 107 12.00 -22.16 1.89
C PRO A 107 13.09 -21.07 2.02
N ASN A 108 13.73 -20.68 0.91
CA ASN A 108 14.85 -19.73 0.90
C ASN A 108 14.52 -18.37 0.26
N THR A 109 13.25 -18.05 0.05
CA THR A 109 12.84 -16.78 -0.57
C THR A 109 12.06 -15.90 0.41
N GLU A 110 12.73 -14.90 0.99
CA GLU A 110 12.13 -14.01 2.00
C GLU A 110 10.87 -13.28 1.52
N ASN A 111 10.78 -13.01 0.20
CA ASN A 111 9.67 -12.26 -0.39
C ASN A 111 8.38 -13.07 -0.54
N VAL A 112 8.45 -14.40 -0.57
CA VAL A 112 7.29 -15.28 -0.74
C VAL A 112 6.60 -15.54 0.61
N ALA A 113 7.25 -15.14 1.69
CA ALA A 113 6.83 -15.33 3.07
C ALA A 113 6.21 -14.08 3.71
N ARG A 114 5.86 -13.04 2.96
CA ARG A 114 5.38 -11.76 3.52
C ARG A 114 4.09 -11.30 2.85
N ALA A 115 3.13 -10.88 3.67
CA ALA A 115 1.90 -10.24 3.23
C ALA A 115 1.68 -8.96 4.03
N ALA A 116 1.37 -7.86 3.36
CA ALA A 116 1.13 -6.58 4.01
C ALA A 116 -0.09 -5.90 3.39
N PHE A 117 -0.98 -5.42 4.26
CA PHE A 117 -2.11 -4.58 3.89
C PHE A 117 -2.02 -3.27 4.64
N VAL A 118 -2.16 -2.17 3.94
CA VAL A 118 -2.27 -0.86 4.56
C VAL A 118 -3.71 -0.40 4.45
N LEU A 119 -4.28 -0.01 5.59
CA LEU A 119 -5.60 0.55 5.71
C LEU A 119 -5.44 2.03 6.05
N CYS A 120 -6.04 2.90 5.26
CA CYS A 120 -5.97 4.35 5.44
C CYS A 120 -7.39 4.92 5.48
N GLY A 121 -7.77 5.60 6.54
CA GLY A 121 -9.15 6.10 6.64
C GLY A 121 -9.37 7.14 7.71
N LYS A 122 -10.63 7.59 7.80
CA LYS A 122 -11.08 8.57 8.79
C LYS A 122 -11.69 7.87 10.00
N ASN A 123 -11.23 8.24 11.19
CA ASN A 123 -11.84 7.81 12.43
C ASN A 123 -13.20 8.48 12.64
N PHE A 124 -14.18 7.70 13.08
CA PHE A 124 -15.53 8.19 13.35
C PHE A 124 -15.58 9.05 14.62
N SER A 125 -14.85 8.66 15.67
CA SER A 125 -14.91 9.30 16.98
C SER A 125 -14.31 10.70 17.00
N ASN A 126 -13.27 10.95 16.20
CA ASN A 126 -12.50 12.20 16.27
C ASN A 126 -12.28 12.88 14.90
N ASN A 127 -12.83 12.33 13.81
CA ASN A 127 -12.69 12.83 12.44
C ASN A 127 -11.25 12.95 11.91
N LYS A 128 -10.25 12.40 12.61
CA LYS A 128 -8.86 12.41 12.16
C LYS A 128 -8.64 11.30 11.14
N PHE A 129 -7.75 11.58 10.21
CA PHE A 129 -7.25 10.60 9.26
C PHE A 129 -6.04 9.89 9.84
N GLU A 130 -6.02 8.57 9.68
CA GLU A 130 -4.96 7.68 10.16
C GLU A 130 -4.70 6.59 9.13
N PHE A 131 -3.64 5.84 9.36
CA PHE A 131 -3.36 4.63 8.61
C PHE A 131 -2.71 3.59 9.52
N HIS A 132 -2.92 2.32 9.18
CA HIS A 132 -2.33 1.18 9.87
C HIS A 132 -1.83 0.18 8.85
N GLU A 133 -0.69 -0.45 9.14
CA GLU A 133 -0.18 -1.57 8.38
C GLU A 133 -0.43 -2.88 9.13
N LEU A 134 -1.13 -3.80 8.49
CA LEU A 134 -1.23 -5.18 8.90
C LEU A 134 -0.17 -5.98 8.15
N TYR A 135 0.79 -6.52 8.89
CA TYR A 135 1.91 -7.27 8.34
C TYR A 135 1.95 -8.69 8.90
N TRP A 136 2.01 -9.66 8.00
CA TRP A 136 2.18 -11.08 8.31
C TRP A 136 3.50 -11.58 7.73
N SER A 137 4.29 -12.19 8.61
CA SER A 137 5.45 -12.99 8.23
C SER A 137 5.58 -14.20 9.16
N PRO A 138 6.34 -15.24 8.77
CA PRO A 138 6.62 -16.39 9.64
C PRO A 138 7.32 -16.05 10.96
N LYS A 139 7.86 -14.82 11.13
CA LYS A 139 8.68 -14.44 12.29
C LYS A 139 8.28 -13.14 13.00
N PHE A 140 7.36 -12.35 12.44
CA PHE A 140 6.97 -11.06 13.00
C PHE A 140 5.54 -10.70 12.58
N THR A 141 4.77 -10.20 13.54
CA THR A 141 3.43 -9.67 13.37
C THR A 141 3.41 -8.25 13.91
N HIS A 142 3.08 -7.30 13.03
CA HIS A 142 2.77 -5.89 13.33
C HIS A 142 3.94 -4.87 13.35
N THR A 143 3.83 -3.88 12.45
CA THR A 143 4.56 -2.62 12.49
C THR A 143 3.51 -1.50 12.45
N SER A 144 3.55 -0.58 13.41
CA SER A 144 2.77 0.67 13.34
C SER A 144 3.72 1.81 12.95
N TRP A 145 3.33 2.63 11.99
CA TRP A 145 4.07 3.82 11.62
C TRP A 145 3.53 4.98 12.44
N ILE A 146 4.28 5.36 13.47
CA ILE A 146 3.94 6.51 14.33
C ILE A 146 4.57 7.77 13.69
N ASP A 147 3.82 8.87 13.65
CA ASP A 147 4.26 10.23 13.26
C ASP A 147 4.74 10.47 11.81
N THR A 148 4.55 9.51 10.91
CA THR A 148 4.89 9.67 9.49
C THR A 148 3.68 10.10 8.68
N ARG A 149 3.78 11.19 7.89
CA ARG A 149 2.68 11.65 7.01
C ARG A 149 2.89 11.36 5.53
N LEU A 150 4.10 11.03 5.11
CA LEU A 150 4.38 10.49 3.77
C LEU A 150 4.97 9.09 3.94
N ILE A 151 4.24 8.09 3.45
CA ILE A 151 4.69 6.70 3.49
C ILE A 151 5.02 6.32 2.05
N GLY A 152 6.19 5.75 1.86
CA GLY A 152 6.53 5.09 0.61
C GLY A 152 6.85 3.63 0.86
N SER A 153 6.30 2.74 0.03
CA SER A 153 6.56 1.31 0.11
C SER A 153 6.98 0.70 -1.22
N GLY A 154 7.76 -0.37 -1.10
CA GLY A 154 8.30 -1.14 -2.21
C GLY A 154 9.62 -0.61 -2.74
N ILE A 155 10.28 -1.45 -3.54
CA ILE A 155 11.60 -1.19 -4.13
C ILE A 155 11.64 0.11 -4.95
N GLY A 156 10.51 0.55 -5.50
CA GLY A 156 10.42 1.81 -6.22
C GLY A 156 10.76 3.00 -5.33
N TYR A 157 10.26 2.99 -4.09
CA TYR A 157 10.54 4.02 -3.11
C TYR A 157 12.00 3.93 -2.63
N GLU A 158 12.39 2.74 -2.16
CA GLU A 158 13.70 2.48 -1.55
C GLU A 158 14.85 2.80 -2.50
N ARG A 159 14.74 2.40 -3.76
CA ARG A 159 15.84 2.50 -4.73
C ARG A 159 15.88 3.81 -5.50
N TYR A 160 14.72 4.42 -5.77
CA TYR A 160 14.64 5.52 -6.74
C TYR A 160 14.17 6.85 -6.16
N LEU A 161 13.54 6.83 -4.99
CA LEU A 161 12.96 8.05 -4.41
C LEU A 161 13.61 8.45 -3.08
N ASN A 162 14.09 7.49 -2.29
CA ASN A 162 14.65 7.75 -0.96
C ASN A 162 15.74 8.83 -0.96
N ASP A 163 16.75 8.72 -1.83
CA ASP A 163 17.84 9.70 -1.92
C ASP A 163 17.35 11.10 -2.33
N TYR A 164 16.37 11.16 -3.24
CA TYR A 164 15.77 12.43 -3.67
C TYR A 164 15.05 13.11 -2.51
N LEU A 165 14.29 12.36 -1.72
CA LEU A 165 13.56 12.86 -0.55
C LEU A 165 14.53 13.38 0.52
N MET A 166 15.61 12.64 0.77
CA MET A 166 16.66 13.07 1.71
C MET A 166 17.35 14.38 1.27
N ALA A 167 17.51 14.59 -0.05
CA ALA A 167 18.10 15.81 -0.60
C ALA A 167 17.12 17.00 -0.71
N ASN A 168 15.81 16.76 -0.64
CA ASN A 168 14.76 17.76 -0.85
C ASN A 168 13.76 17.79 0.32
N SER A 169 14.28 17.98 1.54
CA SER A 169 13.53 17.79 2.79
C SER A 169 12.31 18.70 2.98
N GLY A 170 12.22 19.82 2.27
CA GLY A 170 11.11 20.78 2.40
C GLY A 170 9.73 20.22 2.06
N SER A 171 9.64 19.23 1.16
CA SER A 171 8.39 18.56 0.76
C SER A 171 8.18 17.20 1.44
N THR A 172 9.04 16.85 2.40
CA THR A 172 9.03 15.52 3.05
C THR A 172 8.75 15.60 4.53
N THR A 173 8.62 16.81 5.10
CA THR A 173 8.38 16.96 6.53
C THR A 173 6.92 16.69 6.88
N THR A 174 6.72 16.21 8.11
CA THR A 174 5.39 16.03 8.70
C THR A 174 4.60 17.34 8.69
N GLU A 175 5.24 18.50 8.86
CA GLU A 175 4.59 19.81 8.81
C GLU A 175 4.03 20.14 7.42
N PHE A 176 4.81 19.88 6.35
CA PHE A 176 4.36 20.15 4.98
C PHE A 176 3.08 19.37 4.64
N TRP A 177 3.08 18.06 4.87
CA TRP A 177 1.91 17.22 4.60
C TRP A 177 0.77 17.53 5.55
N GLY A 178 1.06 17.85 6.82
CA GLY A 178 0.07 18.28 7.81
C GLY A 178 -0.64 19.59 7.47
N ALA A 179 -0.01 20.48 6.71
CA ALA A 179 -0.60 21.74 6.25
C ALA A 179 -1.27 21.63 4.85
N SER A 180 -0.88 20.62 4.07
CA SER A 180 -1.38 20.38 2.72
C SER A 180 -2.84 19.93 2.72
N ASN A 181 -3.63 20.40 1.75
CA ASN A 181 -4.93 19.79 1.43
C ASN A 181 -4.76 18.64 0.42
N THR A 182 -5.83 17.86 0.21
CA THR A 182 -5.86 16.78 -0.78
C THR A 182 -5.51 17.21 -2.22
N ILE A 183 -5.82 18.46 -2.60
CA ILE A 183 -5.48 18.99 -3.93
C ILE A 183 -3.96 19.10 -4.09
N LEU A 184 -3.31 19.81 -3.16
CA LEU A 184 -1.85 19.97 -3.16
C LEU A 184 -1.15 18.62 -3.02
N ALA A 185 -1.65 17.77 -2.12
CA ALA A 185 -1.07 16.45 -1.90
C ALA A 185 -1.11 15.56 -3.15
N LYS A 186 -2.20 15.61 -3.91
CA LYS A 186 -2.34 14.92 -5.20
C LYS A 186 -1.29 15.39 -6.21
N GLU A 187 -1.04 16.69 -6.28
CA GLU A 187 -0.01 17.25 -7.15
C GLU A 187 1.40 16.81 -6.73
N GLU A 188 1.70 16.86 -5.44
CA GLU A 188 3.01 16.47 -4.91
C GLU A 188 3.27 14.98 -5.04
N LEU A 189 2.30 14.11 -4.74
CA LEU A 189 2.43 12.68 -4.97
C LEU A 189 2.69 12.35 -6.44
N LYS A 190 2.02 13.04 -7.37
CA LYS A 190 2.28 12.92 -8.80
C LYS A 190 3.71 13.32 -9.14
N LYS A 191 4.21 14.44 -8.63
CA LYS A 191 5.59 14.88 -8.87
C LYS A 191 6.59 13.82 -8.38
N LEU A 192 6.42 13.35 -7.14
CA LEU A 192 7.28 12.32 -6.55
C LEU A 192 7.27 11.01 -7.35
N PHE A 193 6.10 10.59 -7.84
CA PHE A 193 6.00 9.41 -8.69
C PHE A 193 6.79 9.58 -9.99
N LEU A 194 6.66 10.73 -10.66
CA LEU A 194 7.39 11.02 -11.91
C LEU A 194 8.90 11.08 -11.69
N VAL A 195 9.36 11.65 -10.56
CA VAL A 195 10.78 11.61 -10.18
C VAL A 195 11.28 10.17 -10.07
N ALA A 196 10.52 9.29 -9.41
CA ALA A 196 10.89 7.89 -9.31
C ALA A 196 10.95 7.21 -10.69
N VAL A 197 10.00 7.50 -11.59
CA VAL A 197 9.99 6.98 -12.98
C VAL A 197 11.25 7.41 -13.72
N ASP A 198 11.61 8.70 -13.65
CA ASP A 198 12.80 9.22 -14.33
C ASP A 198 14.08 8.59 -13.79
N LYS A 199 14.20 8.45 -12.47
CA LYS A 199 15.34 7.78 -11.82
C LYS A 199 15.46 6.31 -12.21
N LYS A 200 14.34 5.59 -12.24
CA LYS A 200 14.30 4.20 -12.73
C LYS A 200 14.75 4.10 -14.18
N ARG A 201 14.29 4.98 -15.07
CA ARG A 201 14.69 4.98 -16.48
C ARG A 201 16.19 5.26 -16.66
N GLN A 202 16.75 6.19 -15.89
CA GLN A 202 18.19 6.48 -15.89
C GLN A 202 19.05 5.27 -15.49
N SER A 203 18.53 4.40 -14.62
CA SER A 203 19.21 3.18 -14.19
C SER A 203 18.84 1.93 -15.00
N ASN A 204 18.09 2.07 -16.10
CA ASN A 204 17.52 0.95 -16.87
C ASN A 204 16.71 -0.04 -16.00
N GLY A 205 16.02 0.47 -14.98
CA GLY A 205 15.21 -0.32 -14.04
C GLY A 205 13.86 -0.74 -14.63
N ASN A 206 13.27 -1.80 -14.06
CA ASN A 206 11.99 -2.37 -14.51
C ASN A 206 11.11 -2.87 -13.36
N GLU A 207 11.23 -2.28 -12.18
CA GLU A 207 10.62 -2.82 -10.95
C GLU A 207 9.15 -2.41 -10.74
N PHE A 208 8.73 -1.27 -11.30
CA PHE A 208 7.37 -0.74 -11.15
C PHE A 208 6.92 -0.07 -12.46
N SER A 209 5.62 0.16 -12.62
CA SER A 209 5.07 0.73 -13.85
C SER A 209 5.43 2.21 -14.04
N ASP A 210 5.49 2.68 -15.29
CA ASP A 210 5.49 4.12 -15.58
C ASP A 210 4.09 4.75 -15.41
N ASN A 211 3.05 3.91 -15.42
CA ASN A 211 1.66 4.31 -15.19
C ASN A 211 1.29 4.15 -13.72
N TYR A 212 0.35 4.97 -13.27
CA TYR A 212 -0.12 4.95 -11.89
C TYR A 212 -1.62 5.25 -11.80
N ASP A 213 -2.22 4.79 -10.70
CA ASP A 213 -3.52 5.26 -10.23
C ASP A 213 -3.29 6.20 -9.04
N LEU A 214 -4.09 7.27 -8.94
CA LEU A 214 -3.99 8.24 -7.84
C LEU A 214 -5.39 8.63 -7.35
N GLU A 215 -5.66 8.26 -6.11
CA GLU A 215 -6.96 8.43 -5.46
C GLU A 215 -6.83 9.22 -4.16
N CYS A 216 -7.88 9.98 -3.81
CA CYS A 216 -7.97 10.67 -2.51
C CYS A 216 -9.35 10.46 -1.85
N ILE A 217 -9.37 10.58 -0.52
CA ILE A 217 -10.56 10.62 0.36
C ILE A 217 -10.49 11.85 1.29
N THR A 218 -11.65 12.37 1.70
CA THR A 218 -11.85 13.58 2.54
C THR A 218 -12.97 13.38 3.56
#